data_AF-A0A838DFU5-F1
#
_entry.id   AF-A0A838DFU5-F1
#
_cell.length_a   1.000
_cell.length_b   1.000
_cell.length_c   1.000
_cell.angle_alpha   90.00
_cell.angle_beta   90.00
_cell.angle_gamma   90.00
#
_symmetry.space_group_name_H-M   'P 1'
#
loop_
_entity.id
_entity.type
_entity.pdbx_description
1 polymer ?
#
loop_
_entity_poly.entity_id
_entity_poly.type
_entity_poly.pdbx_seq_one_letter_code
_entity_poly.pdbx_strand_id
1 'polypeptide(L)'
;MYIDERVKGTQMILDSDVVESLDVGSSELVSINQLVDIAEEVAGIEVKRNYNLSAPKGVNGRNSDNTLSKKCLDWEPSIRLRDGIERTYAWIFDQMPAERTTPLRTGRSQGSSSPAG
;
A
#
# COMPACT_ATOMS: atom_id res chain seq x y z
N MET A 1 -2.15 -5.60 -4.39
CA MET A 1 -1.55 -6.94 -4.47
C MET A 1 -0.11 -6.86 -4.00
N TYR A 2 0.34 -7.84 -3.22
CA TYR A 2 1.71 -7.92 -2.72
C TYR A 2 2.66 -8.56 -3.76
N ILE A 3 3.96 -8.25 -3.69
CA ILE A 3 4.92 -8.62 -4.74
C ILE A 3 5.07 -10.14 -4.93
N ASP A 4 5.03 -10.92 -3.85
CA ASP A 4 5.13 -12.39 -3.91
C ASP A 4 4.04 -12.99 -4.81
N GLU A 5 2.84 -12.43 -4.76
CA GLU A 5 1.71 -12.90 -5.57
C GLU A 5 1.88 -12.53 -7.04
N ARG A 6 2.49 -11.36 -7.33
CA ARG A 6 2.87 -11.01 -8.70
C ARG A 6 3.83 -12.06 -9.25
N VAL A 7 4.88 -12.37 -8.50
CA VAL A 7 5.92 -13.32 -8.92
C VAL A 7 5.30 -14.71 -9.13
N LYS A 8 4.51 -15.19 -8.17
CA LYS A 8 3.81 -16.48 -8.27
C LYS A 8 2.89 -16.51 -9.49
N GLY A 9 2.03 -15.51 -9.67
CA GLY A 9 1.10 -15.46 -10.80
C GLY A 9 1.82 -15.45 -12.15
N THR A 10 2.92 -14.71 -12.27
CA THR A 10 3.74 -14.71 -13.48
C THR A 10 4.41 -16.06 -13.74
N GLN A 11 4.95 -16.71 -12.71
CA GLN A 11 5.52 -18.07 -12.84
C GLN A 11 4.46 -19.08 -13.27
N MET A 12 3.27 -19.05 -12.65
CA MET A 12 2.16 -19.94 -13.01
C MET A 12 1.73 -19.78 -14.46
N ILE A 13 1.72 -18.56 -15.00
CA ILE A 13 1.43 -18.32 -16.42
C ILE A 13 2.54 -18.91 -17.30
N LEU A 14 3.80 -18.63 -16.98
CA LEU A 14 4.95 -19.10 -17.75
C LEU A 14 5.07 -20.63 -17.77
N ASP A 15 4.67 -21.29 -16.70
CA ASP A 15 4.71 -22.75 -16.55
C ASP A 15 3.41 -23.43 -17.07
N SER A 16 2.45 -22.66 -17.60
CA SER A 16 1.17 -23.19 -18.11
C SER A 16 1.14 -23.27 -19.64
N ASP A 17 0.23 -24.10 -20.16
CA ASP A 17 -0.10 -24.14 -21.59
C ASP A 17 -1.14 -23.08 -22.00
N VAL A 18 -1.42 -22.10 -21.14
CA VAL A 18 -2.43 -21.07 -21.41
C VAL A 18 -1.89 -20.07 -22.44
N VAL A 19 -2.58 -19.98 -23.58
CA VAL A 19 -2.25 -19.04 -24.67
C VAL A 19 -3.02 -17.72 -24.60
N GLU A 20 -4.01 -17.64 -23.70
CA GLU A 20 -4.85 -16.47 -23.52
C GLU A 20 -4.18 -15.41 -22.64
N SER A 21 -4.54 -14.14 -22.84
CA SER A 21 -4.13 -13.06 -21.95
C SER A 21 -4.82 -13.20 -20.59
N LEU A 22 -4.04 -13.37 -19.52
CA LEU A 22 -4.55 -13.48 -18.16
C LEU A 22 -4.22 -12.22 -17.33
N ASP A 23 -5.17 -11.81 -16.48
CA ASP A 23 -4.95 -10.78 -15.49
C ASP A 23 -4.12 -11.32 -14.31
N VAL A 24 -3.11 -10.55 -13.89
CA VAL A 24 -2.29 -10.81 -12.69
C VAL A 24 -2.34 -9.59 -11.79
N GLY A 25 -3.41 -9.49 -11.02
CA GLY A 25 -3.63 -8.36 -10.11
C GLY A 25 -4.76 -8.62 -9.12
N SER A 26 -4.85 -7.73 -8.14
CA SER A 26 -5.94 -7.81 -7.16
C SER A 26 -7.22 -7.23 -7.77
N SER A 27 -8.35 -7.86 -7.44
CA SER A 27 -9.68 -7.31 -7.68
C SER A 27 -10.08 -6.22 -6.68
N GLU A 28 -9.30 -6.05 -5.61
CA GLU A 28 -9.50 -5.04 -4.57
C GLU A 28 -9.32 -3.62 -5.14
N LEU A 29 -10.41 -2.84 -5.12
CA LEU A 29 -10.41 -1.43 -5.53
C LEU A 29 -10.34 -0.53 -4.30
N VAL A 30 -9.30 0.32 -4.24
CA VAL A 30 -9.10 1.29 -3.15
C VAL A 30 -8.86 2.69 -3.70
N SER A 31 -9.33 3.69 -2.97
CA SER A 31 -8.97 5.09 -3.20
C SER A 31 -7.60 5.42 -2.61
N ILE A 32 -7.01 6.53 -3.06
CA ILE A 32 -5.77 7.06 -2.47
C ILE A 32 -5.97 7.37 -0.97
N ASN A 33 -7.14 7.88 -0.58
CA ASN A 33 -7.43 8.16 0.83
C ASN A 33 -7.42 6.89 1.67
N GLN A 34 -8.07 5.82 1.21
CA GLN A 34 -8.05 4.52 1.92
C GLN A 34 -6.63 3.95 2.02
N LEU A 35 -5.80 4.11 0.98
CA LEU A 35 -4.40 3.70 1.05
C LEU A 35 -3.62 4.49 2.11
N VAL A 36 -3.88 5.80 2.23
CA VAL A 36 -3.29 6.64 3.30
C VAL A 36 -3.81 6.22 4.67
N ASP A 37 -5.11 5.97 4.82
CA ASP A 37 -5.72 5.51 6.08
C ASP A 37 -5.04 4.22 6.57
N ILE A 38 -4.87 3.23 5.68
CA ILE A 38 -4.18 1.96 5.99
C ILE A 38 -2.73 2.21 6.42
N ALA A 39 -2.01 3.10 5.74
CA ALA A 39 -0.62 3.40 6.08
C ALA A 39 -0.50 4.11 7.44
N GLU A 40 -1.41 5.05 7.75
CA GLU A 40 -1.51 5.72 9.05
C GLU A 40 -1.79 4.73 10.19
N GLU A 41 -2.74 3.82 9.99
CA GLU A 41 -3.07 2.76 10.95
C GLU A 41 -1.87 1.84 11.22
N VAL A 42 -1.17 1.40 10.18
CA VAL A 42 0.04 0.56 10.30
C VAL A 42 1.16 1.31 11.02
N ALA A 43 1.33 2.60 10.74
CA ALA A 43 2.37 3.43 11.32
C ALA A 43 2.04 3.94 12.74
N GLY A 44 0.77 3.88 13.15
CA GLY A 44 0.29 4.44 14.42
C GLY A 44 0.39 5.97 14.50
N ILE A 45 0.29 6.67 13.36
CA ILE A 45 0.35 8.13 13.29
C ILE A 45 -0.75 8.68 12.39
N GLU A 46 -1.11 9.95 12.59
CA GLU A 46 -1.95 10.70 11.66
C GLU A 46 -1.11 11.78 10.98
N VAL A 47 -1.23 11.91 9.65
CA VAL A 47 -0.50 12.92 8.87
C VAL A 47 -1.42 14.02 8.37
N LYS A 48 -0.88 15.24 8.28
CA LYS A 48 -1.60 16.34 7.63
C LYS A 48 -1.61 16.14 6.12
N ARG A 49 -2.78 15.84 5.56
CA ARG A 49 -2.97 15.65 4.12
C ARG A 49 -3.04 17.00 3.38
N ASN A 50 -2.25 17.15 2.33
CA ASN A 50 -2.31 18.30 1.42
C ASN A 50 -2.59 17.80 0.00
N TYR A 51 -3.72 18.20 -0.59
CA TYR A 51 -4.17 17.72 -1.89
C TYR A 51 -3.74 18.66 -3.01
N ASN A 52 -2.98 18.14 -3.98
CA ASN A 52 -2.65 18.88 -5.19
C ASN A 52 -3.66 18.57 -6.31
N LEU A 53 -4.68 19.42 -6.46
CA LEU A 53 -5.75 19.21 -7.45
C LEU A 53 -5.38 19.64 -8.88
N SER A 54 -4.26 20.34 -9.07
CA SER A 54 -3.77 20.75 -10.40
C SER A 54 -2.84 19.72 -11.05
N ALA A 55 -2.43 18.68 -10.32
CA ALA A 55 -1.63 17.59 -10.88
C ALA A 55 -2.45 16.73 -11.87
N PRO A 56 -1.80 16.11 -12.88
CA PRO A 56 -2.46 15.17 -13.78
C PRO A 56 -3.14 14.04 -13.00
N LYS A 57 -4.42 13.78 -13.31
CA LYS A 57 -5.16 12.68 -12.72
C LYS A 57 -4.98 11.42 -13.58
N GLY A 58 -4.71 10.30 -12.93
CA GLY A 58 -4.79 8.98 -13.57
C GLY A 58 -6.24 8.58 -13.83
N VAL A 59 -6.43 7.36 -14.34
CA VAL A 59 -7.76 6.76 -14.45
C VAL A 59 -8.35 6.51 -13.05
N ASN A 60 -9.67 6.62 -12.90
CA ASN A 60 -10.36 6.59 -11.60
C ASN A 60 -10.29 5.24 -10.86
N GLY A 61 -9.94 4.15 -11.55
CA GLY A 61 -9.79 2.84 -10.94
C GLY A 61 -9.11 1.86 -11.89
N ARG A 62 -8.29 0.97 -11.32
CA ARG A 62 -7.76 -0.22 -11.98
C ARG A 62 -7.83 -1.36 -10.97
N ASN A 63 -8.68 -2.33 -11.25
CA ASN A 63 -8.75 -3.61 -10.54
C ASN A 63 -8.82 -4.73 -11.56
N SER A 64 -8.37 -5.92 -11.17
CA SER A 64 -8.31 -7.08 -12.07
C SER A 64 -9.62 -7.86 -12.08
N ASP A 65 -9.99 -8.37 -13.25
CA ASP A 65 -11.01 -9.40 -13.38
C ASP A 65 -10.33 -10.78 -13.36
N ASN A 66 -10.34 -11.41 -12.18
CA ASN A 66 -9.66 -12.67 -11.97
C ASN A 66 -10.47 -13.89 -12.46
N THR A 67 -11.61 -13.70 -13.13
CA THR A 67 -12.47 -14.81 -13.57
C THR A 67 -11.72 -15.80 -14.46
N LEU A 68 -10.94 -15.29 -15.42
CA LEU A 68 -10.20 -16.15 -16.35
C LEU A 68 -8.98 -16.80 -15.68
N SER A 69 -8.22 -16.05 -14.88
CA SER A 69 -7.07 -16.58 -14.13
C SER A 69 -7.47 -17.69 -13.17
N LYS A 70 -8.60 -17.54 -12.46
CA LYS A 70 -9.19 -18.61 -11.64
C LYS A 70 -9.54 -19.84 -12.45
N LYS A 71 -10.21 -19.65 -13.60
CA LYS A 71 -10.65 -20.77 -14.43
C LYS A 71 -9.47 -21.55 -15.02
N CYS A 72 -8.44 -20.85 -15.45
CA CYS A 72 -7.30 -21.44 -16.16
C CYS A 72 -6.21 -21.98 -15.22
N LEU A 73 -5.96 -21.30 -14.10
CA LEU A 73 -4.82 -21.58 -13.22
C LEU A 73 -5.24 -21.99 -11.80
N ASP A 74 -6.54 -22.05 -11.50
CA ASP A 74 -7.09 -22.23 -10.14
C ASP A 74 -6.47 -21.28 -9.12
N TRP A 75 -6.17 -20.05 -9.57
CA TRP A 75 -5.41 -19.10 -8.78
C TRP A 75 -5.87 -17.67 -8.95
N GLU A 76 -5.87 -16.95 -7.83
CA GLU A 76 -5.91 -15.50 -7.77
C GLU A 76 -5.07 -15.00 -6.59
N PRO A 77 -4.69 -13.71 -6.59
CA PRO A 77 -4.11 -13.06 -5.43
C PRO A 77 -5.10 -13.02 -4.25
N SER A 78 -4.60 -13.30 -3.07
CA SER A 78 -5.33 -13.44 -1.80
C SER A 78 -4.77 -12.58 -0.66
N ILE A 79 -3.56 -12.01 -0.79
CA ILE A 79 -2.99 -11.11 0.22
C ILE A 79 -3.73 -9.77 0.14
N ARG A 80 -4.40 -9.42 1.24
CA ARG A 80 -5.11 -8.14 1.37
C ARG A 80 -4.13 -6.98 1.28
N LEU A 81 -4.57 -5.84 0.76
CA LEU A 81 -3.74 -4.64 0.68
C LEU A 81 -3.10 -4.28 2.02
N ARG A 82 -3.89 -4.30 3.11
CA ARG A 82 -3.40 -4.00 4.46
C ARG A 82 -2.20 -4.86 4.86
N ASP A 83 -2.29 -6.17 4.66
CA ASP A 83 -1.23 -7.11 5.05
C ASP A 83 0.03 -6.87 4.21
N GLY A 84 -0.12 -6.51 2.93
CA GLY A 84 0.99 -6.11 2.08
C GLY A 84 1.64 -4.78 2.50
N ILE A 85 0.85 -3.80 2.93
CA ILE A 85 1.34 -2.51 3.45
C ILE A 85 2.10 -2.71 4.76
N GLU A 86 1.59 -3.54 5.68
CA GLU A 86 2.26 -3.86 6.94
C GLU A 86 3.65 -4.47 6.72
N ARG A 87 3.77 -5.46 5.83
CA ARG A 87 5.06 -6.07 5.46
C ARG A 87 5.99 -5.06 4.81
N THR A 88 5.46 -4.23 3.92
CA THR A 88 6.25 -3.20 3.22
C THR A 88 6.76 -2.15 4.19
N TYR A 89 5.92 -1.72 5.13
CA TYR A 89 6.27 -0.75 6.17
C TYR A 89 7.41 -1.29 7.04
N ALA A 90 7.28 -2.51 7.55
CA ALA A 90 8.33 -3.16 8.36
C ALA A 90 9.65 -3.25 7.59
N TRP A 91 9.62 -3.68 6.33
CA TRP A 91 10.82 -3.74 5.50
C TRP A 91 11.47 -2.36 5.32
N ILE A 92 10.68 -1.31 5.01
CA ILE A 92 11.20 0.06 4.90
C ILE A 92 11.85 0.50 6.21
N PHE A 93 11.20 0.26 7.34
CA PHE A 93 11.71 0.62 8.67
C PHE A 93 13.07 -0.03 8.92
N ASP A 94 13.23 -1.31 8.59
CA ASP A 94 14.49 -2.05 8.73
C ASP A 94 15.59 -1.56 7.77
N GLN A 95 15.23 -0.95 6.63
CA GLN A 95 16.19 -0.33 5.72
C GLN A 95 16.63 1.08 6.14
N MET A 96 15.96 1.69 7.13
CA MET A 96 16.29 3.06 7.54
C MET A 96 17.54 3.09 8.43
N PRO A 97 18.49 4.02 8.19
CA PRO A 97 19.61 4.22 9.11
C PRO A 97 19.11 4.59 10.51
N ALA A 98 19.81 4.11 11.54
CA ALA A 98 19.43 4.27 12.95
C ALA A 98 19.07 5.73 13.33
N GLU A 99 19.79 6.71 12.79
CA GLU A 99 19.56 8.16 13.02
C GLU A 99 18.16 8.63 12.59
N ARG A 100 17.53 7.95 11.62
CA ARG A 100 16.19 8.27 11.09
C ARG A 100 15.05 7.43 11.69
N THR A 101 15.37 6.49 12.59
CA THR A 101 14.36 5.65 13.28
C THR A 101 13.85 6.27 14.58
N THR A 102 14.32 7.47 14.93
CA THR A 102 13.86 8.19 16.12
C THR A 102 12.37 8.54 15.96
N PRO A 103 11.49 8.08 16.87
CA PRO A 103 10.06 8.41 16.79
C PRO A 103 9.88 9.92 16.77
N LEU A 104 9.04 10.42 15.86
CA LEU A 104 8.64 11.82 15.83
C LEU A 104 8.12 12.20 17.22
N ARG A 105 8.84 13.08 17.92
CA ARG A 105 8.36 13.63 19.19
C ARG A 105 7.02 14.30 18.93
N THR A 106 5.94 13.70 19.42
CA THR A 106 4.63 14.35 19.50
C THR A 106 4.80 15.58 20.40
N GLY A 107 4.81 16.77 19.79
CA GLY A 107 4.97 18.03 20.51
C GLY A 107 3.80 18.23 21.47
N ARG A 108 4.05 18.07 22.77
CA ARG A 108 3.16 18.57 23.82
C ARG A 108 3.40 20.08 23.89
N SER A 109 2.38 20.87 23.56
CA SER A 109 2.39 22.33 23.71
C SER A 109 2.63 22.70 25.17
N GLN A 110 3.84 23.11 25.52
CA GLN A 110 4.11 23.85 26.75
C GLN A 110 3.79 25.32 26.44
N GLY A 111 2.64 25.79 26.91
CA GLY A 111 2.32 27.20 26.93
C GLY A 111 3.26 27.91 27.91
N SER A 112 4.12 28.80 27.40
CA SER A 112 4.88 29.72 28.23
C SER A 112 4.08 31.01 28.39
N SER A 113 3.36 31.14 29.51
CA SER A 113 2.93 32.44 30.02
C SER A 113 4.14 33.09 30.71
N SER A 114 4.71 34.12 30.10
CA SER A 114 5.62 35.05 30.79
C SER A 114 4.80 36.03 31.64
N PRO A 115 5.18 36.31 32.90
CA PRO A 115 4.62 37.42 33.64
C PRO A 115 5.30 38.72 33.21
N ALA A 116 4.49 39.78 33.17
CA ALA A 116 4.94 41.16 33.00
C ALA A 116 5.84 41.59 34.18
N GLY A 117 6.91 42.32 33.86
CA GLY A 117 7.77 43.04 34.77
C GLY A 117 8.54 44.09 33.99
#